data_AF-A0A6P1BEH2-F1
#
_entry.id   AF-A0A6P1BEH2-F1
#
_cell.length_a   1.000
_cell.length_b   1.000
_cell.length_c   1.000
_cell.angle_alpha   90.00
_cell.angle_beta   90.00
_cell.angle_gamma   90.00
#
_symmetry.space_group_name_H-M   'P 1'
#
loop_
_entity.id
_entity.type
_entity.pdbx_description
1 polymer ?
#
loop_
_entity_poly.entity_id
_entity_poly.type
_entity_poly.pdbx_seq_one_letter_code
_entity_poly.pdbx_strand_id
1 'polypeptide(L)'
;MASLTRDDVLKAVGNADDVTIARIIASGATIAELAEAQAWLTNDEPLMNAGKPLATGRARELVDILSELEPVEDDQPSPPIAPQG
;
A
#
# COMPACT_ATOMS: atom_id res chain seq x y z
N MET A 1 18.23 7.28 -11.38
CA MET A 1 17.20 6.94 -10.38
C MET A 1 17.84 6.00 -9.38
N ALA A 2 17.78 6.32 -8.08
CA ALA A 2 18.31 5.43 -7.06
C ALA A 2 17.35 4.25 -6.89
N SER A 3 17.88 3.03 -6.96
CA SER A 3 17.15 1.82 -6.61
C SER A 3 16.84 1.82 -5.11
N LEU A 4 15.67 1.30 -4.74
CA LEU A 4 15.30 1.11 -3.33
C LEU A 4 16.35 0.26 -2.59
N THR A 5 16.73 0.70 -1.40
CA THR A 5 17.53 -0.08 -0.46
C THR A 5 16.66 -0.66 0.64
N ARG A 6 17.21 -1.62 1.39
CA ARG A 6 16.51 -2.21 2.55
C ARG A 6 16.11 -1.15 3.59
N ASP A 7 16.97 -0.16 3.82
CA ASP A 7 16.72 0.94 4.74
C ASP A 7 15.58 1.86 4.23
N ASP A 8 15.55 2.15 2.93
CA ASP A 8 14.45 2.91 2.33
C ASP A 8 13.10 2.22 2.53
N VAL A 9 13.05 0.90 2.30
CA VAL A 9 11.84 0.11 2.48
C VAL A 9 11.41 0.08 3.95
N LEU A 10 12.34 -0.12 4.88
CA LEU A 10 12.06 -0.12 6.31
C LEU A 10 11.59 1.27 6.81
N LYS A 11 12.19 2.35 6.33
CA LYS A 11 11.76 3.72 6.69
C LYS A 11 10.37 4.04 6.16
N ALA A 12 10.06 3.54 4.97
CA ALA A 12 8.77 3.79 4.35
C ALA A 12 7.69 2.92 5.03
N VAL A 13 7.89 1.61 5.11
CA VAL A 13 6.84 0.64 5.50
C VAL A 13 6.83 0.37 7.01
N GLY A 14 7.95 0.62 7.69
CA GLY A 14 8.14 0.39 9.13
C GLY A 14 8.29 -1.09 9.46
N ASN A 15 7.21 -1.83 9.30
CA ASN A 15 7.08 -3.27 9.56
C ASN A 15 7.08 -4.00 8.20
N ALA A 16 8.24 -4.45 7.76
CA ALA A 16 8.35 -5.31 6.58
C ALA A 16 9.37 -6.41 6.87
N ASP A 17 8.95 -7.66 6.68
CA ASP A 17 9.85 -8.80 6.77
C ASP A 17 10.85 -8.83 5.61
N ASP A 18 11.96 -9.55 5.80
CA ASP A 18 13.02 -9.70 4.79
C ASP A 18 12.53 -10.18 3.43
N VAL A 19 11.52 -11.06 3.43
CA VAL A 19 10.89 -11.56 2.20
C VAL A 19 10.19 -10.43 1.44
N THR A 20 9.44 -9.60 2.15
CA THR A 20 8.72 -8.47 1.55
C THR A 20 9.67 -7.40 1.07
N ILE A 21 10.72 -7.10 1.85
CA ILE A 21 11.75 -6.15 1.43
C ILE A 21 12.46 -6.64 0.16
N ALA A 22 12.79 -7.94 0.07
CA ALA A 22 13.38 -8.52 -1.12
C ALA A 22 12.46 -8.41 -2.35
N ARG A 23 11.14 -8.65 -2.19
CA ARG A 23 10.13 -8.48 -3.26
C ARG A 23 10.07 -7.04 -3.75
N ILE A 24 10.02 -6.07 -2.83
CA ILE A 24 9.97 -4.63 -3.14
C ILE A 24 11.24 -4.20 -3.90
N ILE A 25 12.42 -4.62 -3.45
CA ILE A 25 13.69 -4.30 -4.14
C ILE A 25 13.73 -4.99 -5.53
N ALA A 26 13.27 -6.23 -5.62
CA ALA A 26 13.24 -7.00 -6.87
C ALA A 26 12.27 -6.44 -7.92
N SER A 27 11.21 -5.73 -7.52
CA SER A 27 10.32 -5.00 -8.44
C SER A 27 11.06 -3.93 -9.26
N GLY A 28 12.25 -3.52 -8.81
CA GLY A 28 13.04 -2.45 -9.43
C GLY A 28 12.40 -1.08 -9.31
N ALA A 29 11.43 -0.92 -8.40
CA ALA A 29 10.79 0.35 -8.12
C ALA A 29 11.74 1.35 -7.46
N THR A 30 11.37 2.61 -7.58
CA THR A 30 12.04 3.75 -6.98
C THR A 30 11.34 4.18 -5.69
N ILE A 31 12.02 4.99 -4.89
CA ILE A 31 11.45 5.61 -3.68
C ILE A 31 10.14 6.37 -3.97
N ALA A 32 10.03 7.00 -5.15
CA ALA A 32 8.85 7.75 -5.54
C ALA A 32 7.64 6.82 -5.80
N GLU A 33 7.88 5.67 -6.43
CA GLU A 33 6.85 4.65 -6.67
C GLU A 33 6.41 3.99 -5.36
N LEU A 34 7.34 3.78 -4.42
CA LEU A 34 7.01 3.26 -3.08
C LEU A 34 6.18 4.26 -2.26
N ALA A 35 6.54 5.54 -2.31
CA ALA A 35 5.76 6.60 -1.65
C ALA A 35 4.37 6.75 -2.28
N GLU A 36 4.25 6.62 -3.59
CA GLU A 36 2.94 6.60 -4.26
C GLU A 36 2.10 5.41 -3.82
N ALA A 37 2.68 4.22 -3.74
CA ALA A 37 1.98 3.02 -3.30
C ALA A 37 1.43 3.17 -1.87
N GLN A 38 2.22 3.74 -0.96
CA GLN A 38 1.75 4.04 0.39
C GLN A 38 0.66 5.10 0.43
N ALA A 39 0.80 6.18 -0.35
CA ALA A 39 -0.23 7.19 -0.42
C ALA A 39 -1.56 6.56 -0.86
N TRP A 40 -1.51 5.61 -1.81
CA TRP A 40 -2.65 4.83 -2.24
C TRP A 40 -3.21 3.86 -1.20
N LEU A 41 -2.41 3.34 -0.26
CA LEU A 41 -2.92 2.50 0.82
C LEU A 41 -3.57 3.32 1.93
N THR A 42 -2.94 4.43 2.32
CA THR A 42 -3.41 5.24 3.45
C THR A 42 -4.50 6.25 3.06
N ASN A 43 -4.55 6.68 1.80
CA ASN A 43 -5.43 7.75 1.33
C ASN A 43 -6.16 7.38 0.04
N ASP A 44 -6.54 6.11 -0.15
CA ASP A 44 -7.18 5.63 -1.38
C ASP A 44 -8.44 6.45 -1.74
N GLU A 45 -9.37 6.61 -0.81
CA GLU A 45 -10.64 7.32 -1.03
C GLU A 45 -10.40 8.82 -1.34
N PRO A 46 -9.59 9.58 -0.56
CA PRO A 46 -9.21 10.94 -0.91
C PRO A 46 -8.56 11.07 -2.29
N LEU A 47 -7.65 10.16 -2.64
CA LEU A 47 -6.94 10.20 -3.92
C LEU A 47 -7.86 9.91 -5.10
N MET A 48 -8.79 8.96 -4.96
CA MET A 48 -9.83 8.71 -5.95
C MET A 48 -10.75 9.93 -6.11
N ASN A 49 -11.19 10.55 -5.01
CA ASN A 49 -12.02 11.76 -5.04
C ASN A 49 -11.29 12.96 -5.67
N ALA A 50 -9.96 13.06 -5.48
CA ALA A 50 -9.12 14.06 -6.13
C ALA A 50 -8.92 13.81 -7.64
N GLY A 51 -9.48 12.72 -8.18
CA GLY A 51 -9.34 12.33 -9.59
C GLY A 51 -7.93 11.83 -9.94
N LYS A 52 -7.15 11.39 -8.94
CA LYS A 52 -5.82 10.83 -9.21
C LYS A 52 -5.99 9.46 -9.91
N PRO A 53 -5.28 9.21 -11.02
CA PRO A 53 -5.33 7.91 -11.66
C PRO A 53 -4.76 6.85 -10.73
N LEU A 54 -5.41 5.68 -10.68
CA LEU A 54 -4.96 4.51 -9.92
C LEU A 54 -3.47 4.25 -10.15
N ALA A 55 -2.77 3.76 -9.12
CA ALA A 55 -1.39 3.32 -9.27
C ALA A 55 -1.26 2.35 -10.46
N THR A 56 -0.23 2.54 -11.29
CA THR A 56 0.05 1.69 -12.45
C THR A 56 1.50 1.21 -12.46
N GLY A 57 1.79 0.18 -13.26
CA GLY A 57 3.14 -0.38 -13.36
C GLY A 57 3.65 -0.89 -12.01
N ARG A 58 4.85 -0.44 -11.63
CA ARG A 58 5.50 -0.89 -10.38
C ARG A 58 4.83 -0.34 -9.14
N ALA A 59 4.28 0.88 -9.18
CA ALA A 59 3.53 1.42 -8.04
C ALA A 59 2.32 0.54 -7.71
N ARG A 60 1.60 0.02 -8.72
CA ARG A 60 0.50 -0.94 -8.54
C ARG A 60 0.97 -2.23 -7.85
N GLU A 61 2.10 -2.77 -8.31
CA GLU A 61 2.68 -4.00 -7.74
C GLU A 61 3.10 -3.79 -6.28
N LEU A 62 3.65 -2.62 -5.94
CA LEU A 62 3.96 -2.27 -4.57
C LEU A 62 2.71 -2.12 -3.70
N VAL A 63 1.62 -1.53 -4.21
CA VAL A 63 0.34 -1.46 -3.47
C VAL A 63 -0.14 -2.87 -3.11
N ASP A 64 -0.06 -3.81 -4.04
CA ASP A 64 -0.45 -5.20 -3.83
C ASP A 64 0.41 -5.86 -2.72
N ILE A 65 1.74 -5.79 -2.85
CA ILE A 65 2.69 -6.34 -1.86
C ILE A 65 2.47 -5.75 -0.46
N LEU A 66 2.24 -4.44 -0.38
CA LEU A 66 2.06 -3.74 0.88
C LEU A 66 0.68 -3.99 1.50
N SER A 67 -0.36 -4.18 0.68
CA SER A 67 -1.69 -4.56 1.15
C SER A 67 -1.70 -5.94 1.81
N GLU A 68 -0.77 -6.83 1.46
CA GLU A 68 -0.58 -8.12 2.14
C GLU A 68 0.04 -7.97 3.55
N LEU A 69 0.72 -6.85 3.84
CA LEU A 69 1.35 -6.57 5.12
C LEU A 69 0.41 -5.92 6.13
N GLU A 70 -0.52 -5.09 5.65
CA GLU A 70 -1.51 -4.53 6.55
C GLU A 70 -2.36 -5.68 7.09
N PRO A 71 -2.48 -5.82 8.44
CA PRO A 71 -3.42 -6.78 8.98
C PRO A 71 -4.76 -6.43 8.36
N VAL A 72 -5.45 -7.43 7.78
CA VAL A 72 -6.85 -7.25 7.40
C VAL A 72 -7.53 -6.64 8.61
N GLU A 73 -7.91 -5.36 8.53
CA GLU A 73 -8.82 -4.82 9.51
C GLU A 73 -10.04 -5.72 9.37
N ASP A 74 -10.21 -6.59 10.36
CA ASP A 74 -11.31 -7.53 10.48
C ASP A 74 -12.55 -6.76 10.03
N ASP A 75 -13.12 -7.21 8.92
CA ASP A 75 -14.36 -6.72 8.33
C ASP A 75 -15.35 -6.60 9.48
N GLN A 76 -15.42 -5.42 10.11
CA GLN A 76 -16.37 -5.20 11.19
C GLN A 76 -17.70 -5.37 10.48
N PRO A 77 -18.46 -6.45 10.75
CA PRO A 77 -19.69 -6.67 10.05
C PRO A 77 -20.53 -5.43 10.33
N SER A 78 -20.94 -4.75 9.25
CA SER A 78 -21.86 -3.61 9.33
C SER A 78 -22.94 -3.97 10.36
N PRO A 79 -23.16 -3.18 11.43
CA PRO A 79 -24.15 -3.55 12.43
C PRO A 79 -25.47 -3.77 11.69
N PRO A 80 -26.20 -4.87 11.98
CA PRO A 80 -27.41 -5.19 11.25
C PRO A 80 -28.35 -4.01 11.39
N ILE A 81 -28.76 -3.46 10.25
CA ILE A 81 -29.74 -2.38 10.17
C ILE A 81 -31.02 -2.95 10.75
N ALA A 82 -31.26 -2.72 12.04
CA ALA A 82 -32.47 -3.16 12.70
C ALA A 82 -33.64 -2.45 12.00
N PRO A 83 -34.63 -3.17 11.44
CA PRO A 83 -35.84 -2.52 10.95
C PRO A 83 -36.53 -1.89 12.15
N GLN A 84 -36.59 -0.56 12.17
CA GLN A 84 -37.41 0.16 13.15
C GLN A 84 -38.87 -0.16 12.83
N GLY A 85 -39.47 -1.01 13.69
CA GLY A 85 -40.90 -1.28 13.70
C GLY A 85 -41.70 -0.19 14.39
#